data_AF-A0A7V4HIE6-F1
#
_entry.id   AF-A0A7V4HIE6-F1
#
_cell.length_a   1.000
_cell.length_b   1.000
_cell.length_c   1.000
_cell.angle_alpha   90.00
_cell.angle_beta   90.00
_cell.angle_gamma   90.00
#
_symmetry.space_group_name_H-M   'P 1'
#
loop_
_entity.id
_entity.type
_entity.pdbx_description
1 polymer ?
#
loop_
_entity_poly.entity_id
_entity_poly.type
_entity_poly.pdbx_seq_one_letter_code
_entity_poly.pdbx_strand_id
1 'polypeptide(L)' 'VVLVKVSKPGQDARFDVPVIGPATLEVAIAARVSVIAVEAGSTLILGLADVEHLAREGRVALTTVS' A
#
# COMPACT_ATOMS: atom_id res chain seq x y z
N VAL A 1 1.43 -14.36 -0.31
CA VAL A 1 1.25 -13.64 0.98
C VAL A 1 0.57 -12.31 0.71
N VAL A 2 -0.29 -11.83 1.60
CA VAL A 2 -1.00 -10.55 1.46
C VAL A 2 -0.50 -9.58 2.52
N LEU A 3 -0.09 -8.38 2.10
CA LEU A 3 0.18 -7.25 2.99
C LEU A 3 -1.10 -6.43 3.12
N VAL A 4 -1.53 -6.14 4.34
CA VAL A 4 -2.69 -5.27 4.59
C VAL A 4 -2.22 -4.08 5.43
N LYS A 5 -2.48 -2.86 4.96
CA LYS A 5 -2.18 -1.62 5.70
C LYS A 5 -3.47 -0.85 5.92
N VAL A 6 -3.92 -0.85 7.18
CA VAL A 6 -5.13 -0.17 7.65
C VAL A 6 -4.80 0.74 8.82
N SER A 7 -5.66 1.71 9.08
CA SER A 7 -5.54 2.58 10.25
C SER A 7 -5.74 1.77 11.53
N LYS A 8 -4.97 2.07 12.59
CA LYS A 8 -5.24 1.47 13.91
C LYS A 8 -6.48 2.13 14.54
N PRO A 9 -7.18 1.47 15.47
CA PRO A 9 -8.30 2.09 16.18
C PRO A 9 -7.86 3.40 16.86
N GLY A 10 -8.62 4.47 16.62
CA GLY A 10 -8.29 5.80 17.17
C GLY A 10 -7.09 6.49 16.54
N GLN A 11 -6.61 6.03 15.37
CA GLN A 11 -5.61 6.75 14.57
C GLN A 11 -6.13 8.15 14.24
N ASP A 12 -5.41 9.19 14.70
CA ASP A 12 -5.73 10.56 14.33
C ASP A 12 -4.99 10.93 13.04
N ALA A 13 -5.75 10.97 11.94
CA ALA A 13 -5.23 11.26 10.61
C ALA A 13 -4.59 12.65 10.48
N ARG A 14 -4.84 13.59 11.42
CA ARG A 14 -4.16 14.91 11.41
C ARG A 14 -2.68 14.80 11.73
N PHE A 15 -2.28 13.73 12.43
CA PHE A 15 -0.91 13.53 12.89
C PHE A 15 -0.20 12.40 12.14
N ASP A 16 -0.94 11.39 11.68
CA ASP A 16 -0.34 10.24 10.99
C ASP A 16 -1.38 9.58 10.06
N VAL A 17 -1.31 9.95 8.78
CA VAL A 17 -2.08 9.35 7.69
C VAL A 17 -1.36 8.08 7.23
N PRO A 18 -2.02 6.92 7.14
CA PRO A 18 -1.43 5.73 6.52
C PRO A 18 -0.92 6.03 5.10
N VAL A 19 0.32 5.65 4.80
CA VAL A 19 0.94 5.89 3.49
C VAL A 19 1.56 4.62 2.91
N ILE A 20 1.43 4.43 1.58
CA ILE A 20 2.29 3.56 0.78
C ILE A 20 2.92 4.33 -0.39
N GLY A 21 4.05 3.84 -0.90
CA GLY A 21 4.71 4.41 -2.08
C GLY A 21 5.68 3.41 -2.74
N PRO A 22 6.53 3.85 -3.68
CA PRO A 22 7.44 2.99 -4.43
C PRO A 22 8.31 2.10 -3.53
N ALA A 23 8.89 2.68 -2.47
CA ALA A 23 9.69 1.93 -1.50
C ALA A 23 8.90 0.80 -0.81
N THR A 24 7.60 0.99 -0.55
CA THR A 24 6.74 -0.08 0.00
C THR A 24 6.62 -1.24 -0.98
N LEU A 25 6.50 -0.93 -2.27
CA LEU A 25 6.40 -1.94 -3.33
C LEU A 25 7.71 -2.67 -3.55
N GLU A 26 8.84 -1.98 -3.57
CA GLU A 26 10.17 -2.61 -3.67
C GLU A 26 10.37 -3.66 -2.57
N VAL A 27 10.04 -3.30 -1.32
CA VAL A 27 10.10 -4.22 -0.18
C VAL A 27 9.10 -5.36 -0.34
N ALA A 28 7.87 -5.07 -0.76
CA ALA A 28 6.84 -6.10 -0.95
C ALA A 28 7.23 -7.11 -2.04
N ILE A 29 7.82 -6.65 -3.15
CA ILE A 29 8.33 -7.48 -4.24
C ILE A 29 9.47 -8.35 -3.75
N ALA A 30 10.46 -7.77 -3.05
CA ALA A 30 11.57 -8.51 -2.47
C ALA A 30 11.09 -9.60 -1.49
N ALA A 31 10.04 -9.30 -0.72
CA ALA A 31 9.38 -10.21 0.20
C ALA A 31 8.40 -11.20 -0.48
N ARG A 32 8.26 -11.17 -1.81
CA ARG A 32 7.35 -12.01 -2.60
C ARG A 32 5.88 -11.89 -2.15
N VAL A 33 5.47 -10.70 -1.75
CA VAL A 33 4.08 -10.35 -1.50
C VAL A 33 3.31 -10.41 -2.81
N SER A 34 2.12 -11.00 -2.78
CA SER A 34 1.27 -11.23 -3.95
C SER A 34 0.22 -10.14 -4.11
N VAL A 35 -0.20 -9.55 -2.98
CA VAL A 35 -1.24 -8.52 -2.91
C VAL A 35 -0.91 -7.52 -1.81
N ILE A 36 -1.08 -6.24 -2.10
CA ILE A 36 -1.11 -5.16 -1.12
C ILE A 36 -2.53 -4.62 -1.08
N ALA A 37 -3.15 -4.68 0.10
CA ALA A 37 -4.47 -4.13 0.34
C ALA A 37 -4.38 -2.94 1.31
N VAL A 38 -5.03 -1.84 0.96
CA VAL A 38 -5.06 -0.61 1.78
C VAL A 38 -6.49 -0.20 2.14
N GLU A 39 -6.67 0.49 3.25
CA GLU A 39 -7.99 1.01 3.64
C GLU A 39 -8.47 2.09 2.66
N ALA A 40 -9.65 1.91 2.08
CA ALA A 40 -10.24 2.84 1.14
C ALA A 40 -10.50 4.20 1.80
N GLY A 41 -10.06 5.29 1.17
CA GLY A 41 -10.29 6.66 1.68
C GLY A 41 -9.43 7.08 2.87
N SER A 42 -8.64 6.15 3.45
CA SER A 42 -7.81 6.43 4.62
C SER A 42 -6.31 6.26 4.36
N THR A 43 -5.90 5.74 3.20
CA THR A 43 -4.49 5.56 2.84
C THR A 43 -4.08 6.48 1.69
N LEU A 44 -3.00 7.23 1.89
CA LEU A 44 -2.35 8.02 0.85
C LEU A 44 -1.40 7.14 0.03
N ILE A 45 -1.48 7.24 -1.30
CA ILE A 45 -0.51 6.61 -2.21
C ILE A 45 0.41 7.70 -2.76
N LEU A 46 1.68 7.68 -2.35
CA LEU A 46 2.70 8.58 -2.89
C LEU A 46 3.21 8.04 -4.22
N GLY A 47 3.32 8.91 -5.23
CA GLY A 47 3.85 8.53 -6.55
C GLY A 47 3.03 7.43 -7.21
N LEU A 48 1.71 7.64 -7.36
CA LEU A 48 0.77 6.62 -7.87
C LEU A 48 1.24 5.97 -9.17
N ALA A 49 1.78 6.75 -10.12
CA ALA A 49 2.27 6.21 -11.39
C ALA A 49 3.43 5.21 -11.20
N ASP A 50 4.39 5.55 -10.33
CA ASP A 50 5.52 4.68 -10.02
C ASP A 50 5.05 3.42 -9.28
N VAL A 51 4.07 3.57 -8.39
CA VAL A 51 3.44 2.46 -7.68
C VAL A 51 2.75 1.51 -8.66
N GLU A 52 1.94 2.03 -9.59
CA GLU A 52 1.27 1.23 -10.60
C GLU A 52 2.26 0.52 -11.53
N HIS A 53 3.35 1.19 -11.89
CA HIS A 53 4.41 0.63 -12.71
C HIS A 53 5.12 -0.53 -11.99
N LEU A 54 5.63 -0.28 -10.78
CA LEU A 54 6.32 -1.29 -9.97
C LEU A 54 5.41 -2.48 -9.61
N ALA A 55 4.14 -2.23 -9.29
CA ALA A 55 3.17 -3.29 -9.01
C ALA A 55 3.00 -4.22 -10.21
N ARG A 56 2.93 -3.65 -11.41
CA ARG A 56 2.81 -4.42 -12.66
C ARG A 56 4.06 -5.23 -12.96
N GLU A 57 5.23 -4.61 -12.89
CA GLU A 57 6.51 -5.28 -13.15
C GLU A 57 6.77 -6.39 -12.12
N GLY A 58 6.52 -6.09 -10.85
CA GLY A 58 6.68 -7.02 -9.73
C GLY A 58 5.57 -8.07 -9.58
N ARG A 59 4.53 -8.00 -10.43
CA ARG A 59 3.33 -8.87 -10.35
C ARG A 59 2.67 -8.88 -8.97
N VAL A 60 2.57 -7.70 -8.35
CA VAL A 60 1.88 -7.47 -7.09
C VAL A 60 0.54 -6.80 -7.37
N ALA A 61 -0.57 -7.39 -6.91
CA ALA A 61 -1.87 -6.75 -7.05
C ALA A 61 -2.04 -5.65 -5.99
N LEU A 62 -2.58 -4.50 -6.39
CA LEU A 62 -3.00 -3.44 -5.47
C LEU A 62 -4.54 -3.47 -5.36
N THR A 63 -5.07 -3.42 -4.14
CA THR A 63 -6.52 -3.38 -3.91
C THR A 63 -6.87 -2.60 -2.65
N THR A 64 -8.16 -2.39 -2.41
CA THR A 64 -8.66 -1.74 -1.21
C THR A 64 -9.48 -2.69 -0.35
N VAL A 65 -9.52 -2.41 0.95
CA VAL A 65 -10.47 -3.00 1.91
C VAL A 65 -11.42 -1.93 2.42
N SER A 66 -12.65 -2.33 2.74
CA SER A 66 -13.73 -1.49 3.27
C SER A 66 -13.73 -1.43 4.79
#